data_AF-A0AAE1WAR2-F1
#
_entry.id   AF-A0AAE1WAR2-F1
#
_cell.length_a   1.000
_cell.length_b   1.000
_cell.length_c   1.000
_cell.angle_alpha   90.00
_cell.angle_beta   90.00
_cell.angle_gamma   90.00
#
_symmetry.space_group_name_H-M   'P 1'
#
loop_
_entity.id
_entity.type
_entity.pdbx_description
1 polymer ?
#
loop_
_entity_poly.entity_id
_entity_poly.type
_entity_poly.pdbx_seq_one_letter_code
_entity_poly.pdbx_strand_id
1 'polypeptide(L)'
;MKGTEILGISTVGSVTVLKLTNLAMLAKQLWRMLKQPEKLLSRVHKARYFPNGDIFSATGDTIRAWGDLWLPRPRSFKPITPVPVGGGSIRVAKLINSDSGEWDASMVSAYHLACELEDRPCSSTLGTLDHWWWQKLWHASLHNKVKVFVWPACLAALPTHFNLAKRLRASPGVCPFCQDAIEDILHVLARCEFARVVWGLSSFTSLLAPPPDVIKLNFDGVTFYQDGEMGVGVVARNNLGQCVGWLSRQIHSAGTGFLAEAFAAREAVILALCRGWRSVIIEGDCAMLIYKLQTRERDLSTEGPIINDILFFISNLQSCCFNFVKCLNNFVAHFFCE
;
A
#
# COMPACT_ATOMS: atom_id res chain seq x y z
N MET A 1 -21.97 48.42 -5.15
CA MET A 1 -21.29 49.09 -4.02
C MET A 1 -22.10 48.75 -2.77
N LYS A 2 -21.63 48.11 -1.69
CA LYS A 2 -20.36 47.53 -1.20
C LYS A 2 -20.81 46.26 -0.43
N GLY A 3 -20.15 45.11 -0.44
CA GLY A 3 -18.72 44.91 -0.23
C GLY A 3 -18.45 44.68 1.25
N THR A 4 -18.41 43.43 1.69
CA THR A 4 -17.71 42.98 2.92
C THR A 4 -17.13 41.60 2.65
N GLU A 5 -15.99 41.66 1.97
CA GLU A 5 -14.82 40.80 1.98
C GLU A 5 -14.91 39.45 2.71
N ILE A 6 -14.91 38.39 1.89
CA ILE A 6 -14.33 37.10 2.23
C ILE A 6 -12.80 37.29 2.24
N LEU A 7 -12.20 37.34 3.42
CA LEU A 7 -10.75 37.25 3.60
C LEU A 7 -10.41 36.18 4.64
N GLY A 8 -9.65 35.18 4.19
CA GLY A 8 -8.65 34.50 5.02
C GLY A 8 -9.10 33.27 5.82
N ILE A 9 -9.46 32.17 5.15
CA ILE A 9 -9.23 30.82 5.72
C ILE A 9 -8.18 30.12 4.86
N SER A 10 -6.94 30.57 5.00
CA SER A 10 -5.76 29.85 4.53
C SER A 10 -5.43 28.72 5.51
N THR A 11 -5.38 27.50 4.98
CA THR A 11 -4.54 26.35 5.38
C THR A 11 -4.58 25.75 6.80
N VAL A 12 -5.25 26.35 7.80
CA VAL A 12 -5.22 25.83 9.19
C VAL A 12 -6.29 24.75 9.47
N GLY A 13 -7.36 24.65 8.67
CA GLY A 13 -8.48 23.73 8.95
C GLY A 13 -8.22 22.24 8.70
N SER A 14 -7.26 21.88 7.82
CA SER A 14 -7.03 20.49 7.41
C SER A 14 -6.38 19.63 8.50
N VAL A 15 -5.42 20.20 9.23
CA VAL A 15 -4.64 19.47 10.25
C VAL A 15 -5.49 19.17 11.49
N THR A 16 -6.35 20.10 11.91
CA THR A 16 -7.23 19.95 13.07
C THR A 16 -8.32 18.91 12.82
N VAL A 17 -8.92 18.91 11.62
CA VAL A 17 -9.91 17.90 11.22
C VAL A 17 -9.29 16.50 11.14
N LEU A 18 -8.06 16.39 10.64
CA LEU A 18 -7.33 15.12 10.60
C LEU A 18 -7.02 14.59 12.01
N LYS A 19 -6.57 15.45 12.94
CA LYS A 19 -6.31 15.09 14.34
C LYS A 19 -7.58 14.57 15.03
N LEU A 20 -8.71 15.27 14.89
CA LEU A 20 -9.99 14.87 15.48
C LEU A 20 -10.51 13.56 14.87
N THR A 21 -10.34 13.36 13.56
CA THR A 21 -10.72 12.12 12.87
C THR A 21 -9.89 10.93 13.34
N ASN A 22 -8.58 11.12 13.53
CA ASN A 22 -7.68 10.10 14.05
C ASN A 22 -8.02 9.74 15.51
N LEU A 23 -8.30 10.73 16.35
CA LEU A 23 -8.76 10.49 17.73
C LEU A 23 -10.08 9.71 17.78
N ALA A 24 -11.06 10.10 16.95
CA ALA A 24 -12.34 9.38 16.86
C ALA A 24 -12.15 7.93 16.37
N MET A 25 -11.21 7.70 15.46
CA MET A 25 -10.89 6.35 14.99
C MET A 25 -10.19 5.52 16.09
N LEU A 26 -9.25 6.10 16.83
CA LEU A 26 -8.61 5.45 17.98
C LEU A 26 -9.65 5.08 19.05
N ALA A 27 -10.54 6.01 19.40
CA ALA A 27 -11.64 5.78 20.32
C ALA A 27 -12.55 4.63 19.85
N LYS A 28 -12.81 4.53 18.54
CA LYS A 28 -13.59 3.43 17.96
C LYS A 28 -12.87 2.08 18.05
N GLN A 29 -11.55 2.03 17.85
CA GLN A 29 -10.79 0.79 18.02
C GLN A 29 -10.74 0.38 19.49
N LEU A 30 -10.55 1.35 20.39
CA LEU A 30 -10.60 1.13 21.83
C LEU A 30 -11.96 0.57 22.27
N TRP A 31 -13.06 1.17 21.81
CA TRP A 31 -14.40 0.68 22.07
C TRP A 31 -14.63 -0.76 21.58
N ARG A 32 -14.13 -1.10 20.39
CA ARG A 32 -14.21 -2.46 19.85
C ARG A 32 -13.44 -3.46 20.69
N MET A 33 -12.26 -3.08 21.18
CA MET A 33 -11.47 -3.92 22.08
C MET A 33 -12.20 -4.18 23.40
N LEU A 34 -12.84 -3.15 23.96
CA LEU A 34 -13.65 -3.27 25.18
C LEU A 34 -14.90 -4.14 24.99
N LYS A 35 -15.58 -4.03 23.84
CA LYS A 35 -16.80 -4.81 23.55
C LYS A 35 -16.53 -6.23 23.06
N GLN A 36 -15.35 -6.51 22.51
CA GLN A 36 -15.03 -7.79 21.87
C GLN A 36 -13.64 -8.29 22.31
N PRO A 37 -13.46 -8.65 23.60
CA PRO A 37 -12.16 -9.00 24.17
C PRO A 37 -11.55 -10.29 23.59
N GLU A 38 -12.38 -11.19 23.07
CA GLU A 38 -11.94 -12.48 22.50
C GLU A 38 -11.38 -12.37 21.08
N LYS A 39 -11.56 -11.23 20.41
CA LYS A 39 -11.07 -11.04 19.04
C LYS A 39 -9.55 -10.89 19.03
N LEU A 40 -8.95 -11.36 17.94
CA LEU A 40 -7.48 -11.37 17.75
C LEU A 40 -6.84 -10.01 18.07
N LEU A 41 -7.42 -8.90 17.57
CA LEU A 41 -6.91 -7.56 17.83
C LEU A 41 -6.85 -7.25 19.33
N SER A 42 -7.92 -7.54 20.06
CA SER A 42 -8.05 -7.32 21.50
C SER A 42 -7.07 -8.20 22.28
N ARG A 43 -6.96 -9.49 21.92
CA ARG A 43 -6.05 -10.45 22.56
C ARG A 43 -4.58 -10.11 22.32
N VAL A 44 -4.23 -9.70 21.10
CA VAL A 44 -2.87 -9.26 20.73
C VAL A 44 -2.49 -7.99 21.49
N HIS A 45 -3.38 -6.99 21.53
CA HIS A 45 -3.10 -5.76 22.29
C HIS A 45 -3.00 -6.03 23.79
N LYS A 46 -3.88 -6.87 24.36
CA LYS A 46 -3.83 -7.27 25.76
C LYS A 46 -2.50 -7.95 26.10
N ALA A 47 -2.15 -9.01 25.36
CA ALA A 47 -0.92 -9.76 25.58
C ALA A 47 0.33 -8.87 25.49
N ARG A 48 0.29 -7.83 24.65
CA ARG A 48 1.43 -6.93 24.43
C ARG A 48 1.53 -5.80 25.46
N TYR A 49 0.42 -5.14 25.78
CA TYR A 49 0.43 -3.87 26.51
C TYR A 49 -0.07 -4.01 27.96
N PHE A 50 -0.94 -4.97 28.25
CA PHE A 50 -1.52 -5.20 29.57
C PHE A 50 -1.77 -6.70 29.80
N PRO A 51 -0.71 -7.53 29.81
CA PRO A 51 -0.84 -9.00 29.84
C PRO A 51 -1.56 -9.50 31.10
N ASN A 52 -1.37 -8.82 32.23
CA ASN A 52 -1.90 -9.21 33.54
C ASN A 52 -3.09 -8.34 33.98
N GLY A 53 -3.67 -7.55 33.07
CA GLY A 53 -4.71 -6.58 33.42
C GLY A 53 -5.65 -6.26 32.25
N ASP A 54 -6.29 -5.10 32.36
CA ASP A 54 -7.10 -4.50 31.31
C ASP A 54 -6.47 -3.20 30.79
N ILE A 55 -7.11 -2.61 29.78
CA ILE A 55 -6.60 -1.42 29.12
C ILE A 55 -6.58 -0.17 30.03
N PHE A 56 -7.40 -0.14 31.09
CA PHE A 56 -7.47 0.99 32.03
C PHE A 56 -6.42 0.85 33.13
N SER A 57 -5.99 -0.37 33.43
CA SER A 57 -4.88 -0.68 34.35
C SER A 57 -3.49 -0.64 33.69
N ALA A 58 -3.40 -0.31 32.41
CA ALA A 58 -2.15 -0.32 31.64
C ALA A 58 -1.27 0.90 32.00
N THR A 59 -0.21 0.69 32.76
CA THR A 59 0.73 1.74 33.22
C THR A 59 1.99 1.86 32.37
N GLY A 60 2.28 0.87 31.50
CA GLY A 60 3.51 0.82 30.72
C GLY A 60 4.71 0.18 31.43
N ASP A 61 4.51 -0.43 32.61
CA ASP A 61 5.56 -1.11 33.40
C ASP A 61 6.16 -2.34 32.71
N THR A 62 5.40 -2.94 31.80
CA THR A 62 5.80 -4.12 31.03
C THR A 62 6.57 -3.76 29.77
N ILE A 63 6.59 -2.48 29.38
CA ILE A 63 7.12 -2.02 28.09
C ILE A 63 8.50 -1.38 28.31
N ARG A 64 9.53 -1.91 27.66
CA ARG A 64 10.88 -1.33 27.68
C ARG A 64 10.92 -0.09 26.81
N ALA A 65 11.30 1.04 27.42
CA ALA A 65 11.26 2.35 26.79
C ALA A 65 12.07 2.41 25.48
N TRP A 66 13.26 1.84 25.42
CA TRP A 66 14.10 1.78 24.19
C TRP A 66 14.08 0.42 23.47
N GLY A 67 13.51 -0.61 24.10
CA GLY A 67 13.57 -1.99 23.61
C GLY A 67 12.35 -2.42 22.81
N ASP A 68 11.18 -1.92 23.16
CA ASP A 68 9.91 -2.38 22.60
C ASP A 68 9.29 -1.33 21.66
N LEU A 69 8.43 -1.78 20.75
CA LEU A 69 7.81 -0.92 19.74
C LEU A 69 6.49 -0.35 20.30
N TRP A 70 6.53 0.85 20.87
CA TRP A 70 5.39 1.50 21.53
C TRP A 70 5.16 2.96 21.11
N LEU A 71 6.06 3.57 20.33
CA LEU A 71 5.88 4.90 19.77
C LEU A 71 5.37 4.81 18.33
N PRO A 72 4.39 5.64 17.90
CA PRO A 72 3.88 5.61 16.53
C PRO A 72 4.81 6.37 15.57
N ARG A 73 6.02 5.84 15.37
CA ARG A 73 7.00 6.41 14.43
C ARG A 73 7.07 5.62 13.12
N PRO A 74 7.14 6.29 11.95
CA PRO A 74 7.05 5.63 10.64
C PRO A 74 8.05 4.51 10.39
N ARG A 75 9.27 4.62 10.96
CA ARG A 75 10.39 3.72 10.63
C ARG A 75 10.74 2.71 11.73
N SER A 76 10.72 3.12 12.99
CA SER A 76 11.29 2.33 14.09
C SER A 76 10.28 1.93 15.15
N PHE A 77 9.15 2.65 15.26
CA PHE A 77 8.17 2.51 16.33
C PHE A 77 8.73 2.54 17.76
N LYS A 78 9.95 3.07 17.96
CA LYS A 78 10.66 3.17 19.24
C LYS A 78 11.52 4.45 19.29
N PRO A 79 12.06 4.85 20.45
CA PRO A 79 13.06 5.93 20.52
C PRO A 79 14.32 5.58 19.71
N ILE A 80 14.88 6.56 19.01
CA ILE A 80 16.13 6.45 18.21
C ILE A 80 17.28 7.16 18.95
N THR A 81 16.94 7.91 20.01
CA THR A 81 17.95 8.47 20.91
C THR A 81 18.85 7.34 21.44
N PRO A 82 20.15 7.59 21.61
CA PRO A 82 21.05 6.64 22.23
C PRO A 82 20.45 6.13 23.54
N VAL A 83 20.51 4.82 23.76
CA VAL A 83 20.03 4.23 25.01
C VAL A 83 20.88 4.82 26.13
N PRO A 84 20.29 5.51 27.12
CA PRO A 84 21.04 6.04 28.25
C PRO A 84 21.79 4.91 28.97
N VAL A 85 22.86 5.25 29.70
CA VAL A 85 23.55 4.25 30.55
C VAL A 85 22.55 3.70 31.56
N GLY A 86 22.29 2.38 31.55
CA GLY A 86 21.21 1.74 32.33
C GLY A 86 19.81 1.78 31.69
N GLY A 87 19.68 2.36 30.50
CA GLY A 87 18.43 2.58 29.77
C GLY A 87 17.69 1.32 29.32
N GLY A 88 18.40 0.18 29.22
CA GLY A 88 17.78 -1.12 28.92
C GLY A 88 16.76 -1.59 29.96
N SER A 89 16.85 -1.05 31.18
CA SER A 89 15.92 -1.35 32.28
C SER A 89 14.79 -0.33 32.42
N ILE A 90 14.83 0.79 31.70
CA ILE A 90 13.80 1.83 31.78
C ILE A 90 12.50 1.32 31.15
N ARG A 91 11.39 1.53 31.87
CA ARG A 91 10.04 1.18 31.42
C ARG A 91 9.28 2.44 31.01
N VAL A 92 8.28 2.29 30.15
CA VAL A 92 7.44 3.39 29.69
C VAL A 92 6.71 4.06 30.85
N ALA A 93 6.32 3.30 31.87
CA ALA A 93 5.73 3.85 33.09
C ALA A 93 6.59 4.94 33.76
N LYS A 94 7.93 4.82 33.72
CA LYS A 94 8.84 5.83 34.28
C LYS A 94 8.88 7.12 33.46
N LEU A 95 8.33 7.11 32.26
CA LEU A 95 8.27 8.27 31.36
C LEU A 95 6.93 9.01 31.47
N ILE A 96 6.00 8.47 32.23
CA ILE A 96 4.67 9.03 32.49
C ILE A 96 4.65 9.46 33.95
N ASN A 97 4.24 10.69 34.20
CA ASN A 97 4.02 11.16 35.56
C ASN A 97 2.85 10.39 36.16
N SER A 98 3.07 9.71 37.29
CA SER A 98 2.07 8.86 37.95
C SER A 98 0.84 9.63 38.43
N ASP A 99 1.00 10.93 38.71
CA ASP A 99 -0.01 11.75 39.36
C ASP A 99 -0.84 12.54 38.34
N SER A 100 -0.22 12.98 37.24
CA SER A 100 -0.91 13.70 36.16
C SER A 100 -1.30 12.83 34.97
N GLY A 101 -0.68 11.67 34.79
CA GLY A 101 -0.83 10.83 33.59
C GLY A 101 -0.22 11.46 32.33
N GLU A 102 0.49 12.59 32.48
CA GLU A 102 1.15 13.28 31.37
C GLU A 102 2.57 12.75 31.17
N TRP A 103 3.06 12.88 29.94
CA TRP A 103 4.44 12.54 29.61
C TRP A 103 5.41 13.53 30.27
N ASP A 104 6.59 13.03 30.66
CA ASP A 104 7.69 13.92 31.04
C ASP A 104 8.03 14.87 29.88
N ALA A 105 7.86 16.18 30.10
CA ALA A 105 8.02 17.21 29.09
C ALA A 105 9.43 17.24 28.46
N SER A 106 10.45 16.79 29.20
CA SER A 106 11.83 16.66 28.69
C SER A 106 11.95 15.57 27.60
N MET A 107 11.13 14.51 27.71
CA MET A 107 11.09 13.42 26.73
C MET A 107 10.21 13.76 25.54
N VAL A 108 9.11 14.49 25.74
CA VAL A 108 8.25 14.96 24.65
C VAL A 108 9.02 15.93 23.74
N SER A 109 9.81 16.83 24.32
CA SER A 109 10.69 17.73 23.54
C SER A 109 11.79 16.96 22.81
N ALA A 110 12.42 15.96 23.43
CA ALA A 110 13.38 15.08 22.76
C ALA A 110 12.74 14.22 21.65
N TYR A 111 11.49 13.78 21.82
CA TYR A 111 10.72 13.06 20.82
C TYR A 111 10.36 13.96 19.63
N HIS A 112 9.85 15.18 19.89
CA HIS A 112 9.57 16.16 18.84
C HIS A 112 10.83 16.55 18.09
N LEU A 113 11.94 16.80 18.80
CA LEU A 113 13.24 17.06 18.19
C LEU A 113 13.72 15.87 17.36
N ALA A 114 13.55 14.64 17.83
CA ALA A 114 13.91 13.45 17.06
C ALA A 114 13.04 13.28 15.79
N CYS A 115 11.75 13.62 15.86
CA CYS A 115 10.89 13.69 14.67
C CYS A 115 11.32 14.80 13.70
N GLU A 116 11.64 15.99 14.20
CA GLU A 116 12.16 17.11 13.39
C GLU A 116 13.52 16.81 12.75
N LEU A 117 14.39 16.06 13.43
CA LEU A 117 15.68 15.61 12.90
C LEU A 117 15.53 14.50 11.86
N GLU A 118 14.49 13.66 11.94
CA GLU A 118 14.13 12.69 10.89
C GLU A 118 13.47 13.37 9.67
N ASP A 119 12.75 14.47 9.89
CA ASP A 119 12.14 15.31 8.83
C ASP A 119 13.14 16.29 8.19
N ARG A 120 14.37 16.43 8.73
CA ARG A 120 15.46 17.16 8.05
C ARG A 120 16.01 16.31 6.89
N PRO A 121 16.14 16.87 5.68
CA PRO A 121 16.69 16.14 4.54
C PRO A 121 18.19 15.91 4.74
N CYS A 122 18.55 14.77 5.33
CA CYS A 122 19.92 14.31 5.41
C CYS A 122 20.21 13.41 4.20
N SER A 123 21.09 13.91 3.34
CA SER A 123 21.70 13.19 2.22
C SER A 123 22.52 12.00 2.75
N SER A 124 21.95 10.80 2.70
CA SER A 124 22.66 9.51 2.60
C SER A 124 21.68 8.35 2.41
N THR A 125 21.49 7.99 1.14
CA THR A 125 21.44 6.62 0.59
C THR A 125 20.52 5.53 1.18
N LEU A 126 19.47 5.86 1.93
CA LEU A 126 18.33 4.95 2.15
C LEU A 126 17.00 5.70 2.29
N GLY A 127 16.75 6.69 1.42
CA GLY A 127 15.66 7.64 1.58
C GLY A 127 15.12 8.20 0.27
N THR A 128 14.49 7.36 -0.54
CA THR A 128 13.74 7.81 -1.74
C THR A 128 12.36 7.15 -1.89
N LEU A 129 11.73 6.69 -0.81
CA LEU A 129 10.26 6.54 -0.79
C LEU A 129 9.62 7.88 -0.37
N ASP A 130 10.03 8.97 -1.03
CA ASP A 130 9.48 10.29 -0.80
C ASP A 130 8.19 10.49 -1.61
N HIS A 131 7.09 10.44 -0.85
CA HIS A 131 6.10 11.50 -0.75
C HIS A 131 5.05 11.71 -1.86
N TRP A 132 5.32 11.47 -3.15
CA TRP A 132 4.33 11.80 -4.20
C TRP A 132 3.06 10.94 -4.12
N TRP A 133 3.24 9.66 -3.80
CA TRP A 133 2.17 8.69 -3.80
C TRP A 133 1.30 8.80 -2.53
N TRP A 134 1.91 9.15 -1.38
CA TRP A 134 1.18 9.48 -0.16
C TRP A 134 0.29 10.70 -0.35
N GLN A 135 0.82 11.72 -1.03
CA GLN A 135 0.04 12.88 -1.41
C GLN A 135 -1.13 12.46 -2.30
N LYS A 136 -0.92 11.62 -3.33
CA LYS A 136 -2.02 11.10 -4.16
C LYS A 136 -3.03 10.26 -3.38
N LEU A 137 -2.62 9.38 -2.46
CA LEU A 137 -3.52 8.56 -1.64
C LEU A 137 -4.45 9.44 -0.79
N TRP A 138 -3.90 10.47 -0.14
CA TRP A 138 -4.68 11.36 0.70
C TRP A 138 -5.56 12.32 -0.10
N HIS A 139 -5.18 12.68 -1.32
CA HIS A 139 -6.00 13.49 -2.25
C HIS A 139 -6.96 12.67 -3.12
N ALA A 140 -6.90 11.33 -3.10
CA ALA A 140 -7.81 10.49 -3.85
C ALA A 140 -9.26 10.66 -3.36
N SER A 141 -10.24 10.60 -4.28
CA SER A 141 -11.67 10.58 -3.93
C SER A 141 -12.09 9.20 -3.42
N LEU A 142 -11.48 8.81 -2.30
CA LEU A 142 -11.74 7.54 -1.60
C LEU A 142 -12.21 7.87 -0.18
N HIS A 143 -13.09 7.01 0.34
CA HIS A 143 -13.52 7.13 1.73
C HIS A 143 -12.30 6.99 2.66
N ASN A 144 -12.15 7.87 3.66
CA ASN A 144 -10.96 7.91 4.53
C ASN A 144 -10.62 6.56 5.20
N LYS A 145 -11.64 5.73 5.48
CA LYS A 145 -11.45 4.35 5.97
C LYS A 145 -10.58 3.48 5.05
N VAL A 146 -10.68 3.66 3.73
CA VAL A 146 -9.87 2.93 2.74
C VAL A 146 -8.44 3.46 2.76
N LYS A 147 -8.26 4.78 2.77
CA LYS A 147 -6.92 5.41 2.84
C LYS A 147 -6.15 4.99 4.09
N VAL A 148 -6.82 5.00 5.23
CA VAL A 148 -6.25 4.58 6.53
C VAL A 148 -6.02 3.07 6.63
N PHE A 149 -6.64 2.27 5.76
CA PHE A 149 -6.37 0.84 5.66
C PHE A 149 -5.19 0.53 4.72
N VAL A 150 -5.14 1.21 3.57
CA VAL A 150 -4.07 1.06 2.56
C VAL A 150 -2.73 1.54 3.13
N TRP A 151 -2.73 2.65 3.88
CA TRP A 151 -1.52 3.20 4.47
C TRP A 151 -0.73 2.17 5.33
N PRO A 152 -1.32 1.51 6.34
CA PRO A 152 -0.65 0.44 7.08
C PRO A 152 -0.33 -0.80 6.24
N ALA A 153 -1.10 -1.10 5.19
CA ALA A 153 -0.83 -2.23 4.30
C ALA A 153 0.51 -2.03 3.56
N CYS A 154 0.70 -0.86 2.96
CA CYS A 154 1.92 -0.52 2.23
C CYS A 154 3.15 -0.34 3.13
N LEU A 155 2.97 0.02 4.40
CA LEU A 155 4.04 0.08 5.39
C LEU A 155 4.38 -1.29 6.02
N ALA A 156 3.84 -2.37 5.46
CA ALA A 156 3.97 -3.72 6.00
C ALA A 156 3.56 -3.81 7.49
N ALA A 157 2.59 -3.00 7.93
CA ALA A 157 2.29 -2.79 9.35
C ALA A 157 0.97 -3.44 9.81
N LEU A 158 0.21 -4.05 8.91
CA LEU A 158 -1.03 -4.75 9.24
C LEU A 158 -0.78 -5.92 10.22
N PRO A 159 -1.74 -6.24 11.10
CA PRO A 159 -1.59 -7.25 12.13
C PRO A 159 -1.80 -8.67 11.59
N THR A 160 -0.95 -9.09 10.64
CA THR A 160 -0.96 -10.45 10.09
C THR A 160 -0.18 -11.43 10.96
N HIS A 161 -0.38 -12.74 10.85
CA HIS A 161 0.44 -13.70 11.62
C HIS A 161 1.93 -13.56 11.31
N PHE A 162 2.33 -13.25 10.08
CA PHE A 162 3.73 -12.98 9.74
C PHE A 162 4.29 -11.79 10.55
N ASN A 163 3.58 -10.67 10.58
CA ASN A 163 4.00 -9.49 11.32
C ASN A 163 3.92 -9.67 12.83
N LEU A 164 2.94 -10.44 13.30
CA LEU A 164 2.80 -10.79 14.72
C LEU A 164 3.93 -11.71 15.17
N ALA A 165 4.28 -12.73 14.38
CA ALA A 165 5.38 -13.64 14.65
C ALA A 165 6.72 -12.91 14.72
N LYS A 166 6.98 -11.96 13.80
CA LYS A 166 8.14 -11.06 13.86
C LYS A 166 8.17 -10.23 15.15
N ARG A 167 7.01 -9.76 15.60
CA ARG A 167 6.87 -8.95 16.82
C ARG A 167 6.97 -9.77 18.12
N LEU A 168 6.56 -11.03 18.11
CA LEU A 168 6.54 -11.92 19.27
C LEU A 168 7.71 -12.90 19.31
N ARG A 169 8.60 -12.88 18.30
CA ARG A 169 9.69 -13.86 18.11
C ARG A 169 9.18 -15.30 18.09
N ALA A 170 8.07 -15.52 17.40
CA ALA A 170 7.45 -16.83 17.23
C ALA A 170 7.53 -17.30 15.77
N SER A 171 7.14 -18.54 15.50
CA SER A 171 6.93 -19.01 14.13
C SER A 171 5.64 -18.41 13.54
N PRO A 172 5.65 -17.97 12.27
CA PRO A 172 4.45 -17.47 11.62
C PRO A 172 3.39 -18.57 11.50
N GLY A 173 2.16 -18.23 11.90
CA GLY A 173 1.02 -19.13 11.78
C GLY A 173 0.45 -19.18 10.37
N VAL A 174 -0.26 -20.27 10.08
CA VAL A 174 -1.07 -20.41 8.85
C VAL A 174 -2.26 -19.44 8.86
N CYS A 175 -2.73 -19.08 7.67
CA CYS A 175 -3.88 -18.22 7.46
C CYS A 175 -5.16 -18.84 8.04
N PRO A 176 -5.94 -18.12 8.87
CA PRO A 176 -7.16 -18.65 9.46
C PRO A 176 -8.28 -18.86 8.43
N PHE A 177 -8.17 -18.26 7.25
CA PHE A 177 -9.18 -18.34 6.20
C PHE A 177 -8.97 -19.54 5.27
N CYS A 178 -7.76 -19.74 4.74
CA CYS A 178 -7.48 -20.86 3.83
C CYS A 178 -6.72 -22.02 4.46
N GLN A 179 -6.09 -21.81 5.63
CA GLN A 179 -5.33 -22.82 6.38
C GLN A 179 -4.14 -23.46 5.63
N ASP A 180 -3.78 -22.93 4.47
CA ASP A 180 -2.85 -23.57 3.52
C ASP A 180 -1.51 -22.82 3.35
N ALA A 181 -1.48 -21.53 3.69
CA ALA A 181 -0.28 -20.70 3.56
C ALA A 181 -0.06 -19.80 4.77
N ILE A 182 1.16 -19.27 4.91
CA ILE A 182 1.50 -18.28 5.94
C ILE A 182 0.66 -17.01 5.73
N GLU A 183 0.10 -16.49 6.83
CA GLU A 183 -0.66 -15.25 6.79
C GLU A 183 0.29 -14.03 6.74
N ASP A 184 0.72 -13.66 5.54
CA ASP A 184 1.32 -12.35 5.28
C ASP A 184 0.27 -11.37 4.71
N ILE A 185 0.64 -10.09 4.59
CA ILE A 185 -0.26 -9.03 4.12
C ILE A 185 -0.82 -9.35 2.75
N LEU A 186 0.05 -9.82 1.87
CA LEU A 186 -0.29 -10.06 0.50
C LEU A 186 -1.17 -11.30 0.34
N HIS A 187 -0.95 -12.30 1.19
CA HIS A 187 -1.82 -13.44 1.30
C HIS A 187 -3.23 -13.00 1.68
N VAL A 188 -3.42 -12.28 2.79
CA VAL A 188 -4.77 -11.88 3.24
C VAL A 188 -5.46 -10.85 2.35
N LEU A 189 -4.70 -10.08 1.57
CA LEU A 189 -5.26 -9.08 0.67
C LEU A 189 -5.46 -9.58 -0.76
N ALA A 190 -4.73 -10.59 -1.24
CA ALA A 190 -4.79 -10.95 -2.67
C ALA A 190 -4.64 -12.45 -2.95
N ARG A 191 -3.71 -13.16 -2.31
CA ARG A 191 -3.42 -14.56 -2.67
C ARG A 191 -4.35 -15.57 -2.00
N CYS A 192 -4.92 -15.24 -0.85
CA CYS A 192 -5.84 -16.10 -0.10
C CYS A 192 -7.09 -16.37 -0.91
N GLU A 193 -7.52 -17.62 -0.98
CA GLU A 193 -8.75 -18.01 -1.66
C GLU A 193 -9.97 -17.24 -1.15
N PHE A 194 -10.07 -17.03 0.16
CA PHE A 194 -11.11 -16.20 0.76
C PHE A 194 -11.04 -14.74 0.27
N ALA A 195 -9.85 -14.14 0.21
CA ALA A 195 -9.69 -12.77 -0.29
C ALA A 195 -10.13 -12.67 -1.76
N ARG A 196 -9.76 -13.65 -2.59
CA ARG A 196 -10.16 -13.73 -4.00
C ARG A 196 -11.68 -13.81 -4.16
N VAL A 197 -12.35 -14.59 -3.31
CA VAL A 197 -13.83 -14.65 -3.27
C VAL A 197 -14.42 -13.31 -2.84
N VAL A 198 -13.90 -12.68 -1.79
CA VAL A 198 -14.37 -11.36 -1.33
C VAL A 198 -14.23 -10.30 -2.42
N TRP A 199 -13.11 -10.27 -3.14
CA TRP A 199 -12.93 -9.37 -4.28
C TRP A 199 -13.89 -9.68 -5.42
N GLY A 200 -14.09 -10.97 -5.71
CA GLY A 200 -15.07 -11.43 -6.71
C GLY A 200 -16.51 -11.06 -6.39
N LEU A 201 -16.87 -10.97 -5.10
CA LEU A 201 -18.20 -10.57 -4.62
C LEU A 201 -18.36 -9.06 -4.42
N SER A 202 -17.24 -8.31 -4.35
CA SER A 202 -17.28 -6.86 -4.16
C SER A 202 -17.66 -6.15 -5.45
N SER A 203 -18.48 -5.10 -5.38
CA SER A 203 -18.77 -4.21 -6.51
C SER A 203 -17.57 -3.37 -6.98
N PHE A 204 -16.39 -3.59 -6.39
CA PHE A 204 -15.12 -3.05 -6.86
C PHE A 204 -14.67 -3.68 -8.18
N THR A 205 -15.06 -4.93 -8.46
CA THR A 205 -14.83 -5.62 -9.74
C THR A 205 -15.89 -5.29 -10.79
N SER A 206 -17.12 -4.95 -10.37
CA SER A 206 -18.22 -4.61 -11.28
C SER A 206 -18.13 -3.21 -11.91
N LEU A 207 -17.29 -2.31 -11.39
CA LEU A 207 -17.07 -0.97 -11.96
C LEU A 207 -16.20 -0.96 -13.22
N LEU A 208 -15.63 -2.11 -13.60
CA LEU A 208 -14.65 -2.24 -14.70
C LEU A 208 -14.92 -3.42 -15.64
N ALA A 209 -16.04 -4.14 -15.48
CA ALA A 209 -16.37 -5.28 -16.32
C ALA A 209 -16.45 -4.85 -17.80
N PRO A 210 -15.71 -5.50 -18.71
CA PRO A 210 -15.82 -5.22 -20.14
C PRO A 210 -17.20 -5.65 -20.68
N PRO A 211 -17.58 -5.17 -21.87
CA PRO A 211 -18.75 -5.68 -22.58
C PRO A 211 -18.72 -7.22 -22.73
N PRO A 212 -19.87 -7.87 -22.96
CA PRO A 212 -19.92 -9.29 -23.30
C PRO A 212 -18.95 -9.64 -24.43
N ASP A 213 -18.35 -10.83 -24.34
CA ASP A 213 -17.38 -11.38 -25.31
C ASP A 213 -16.07 -10.59 -25.49
N VAL A 214 -15.81 -9.63 -24.59
CA VAL A 214 -14.57 -8.85 -24.55
C VAL A 214 -13.77 -9.21 -23.30
N ILE A 215 -12.46 -9.42 -23.48
CA ILE A 215 -11.54 -9.59 -22.34
C ILE A 215 -10.83 -8.27 -22.05
N LYS A 216 -10.85 -7.85 -20.79
CA LYS A 216 -10.11 -6.67 -20.33
C LYS A 216 -8.79 -7.10 -19.73
N LEU A 217 -7.68 -6.57 -20.24
CA LEU A 217 -6.34 -6.77 -19.71
C LEU A 217 -5.84 -5.48 -19.08
N ASN A 218 -5.27 -5.57 -17.89
CA ASN A 218 -4.51 -4.50 -17.25
C ASN A 218 -3.04 -4.93 -17.23
N PHE A 219 -2.13 -4.05 -17.62
CA PHE A 219 -0.68 -4.29 -17.59
C PHE A 219 0.04 -3.23 -16.77
N ASP A 220 1.19 -3.57 -16.21
CA ASP A 220 2.08 -2.65 -15.49
C ASP A 220 3.53 -3.14 -15.59
N GLY A 221 4.48 -2.20 -15.58
CA GLY A 221 5.90 -2.50 -15.65
C GLY A 221 6.71 -1.76 -14.58
N VAL A 222 7.65 -2.46 -13.95
CA VAL A 222 8.56 -1.89 -12.95
C VAL A 222 10.01 -2.08 -13.36
N THR A 223 10.88 -1.17 -12.94
CA THR A 223 12.34 -1.28 -13.13
C THR A 223 13.02 -1.51 -11.79
N PHE A 224 13.81 -2.57 -11.70
CA PHE A 224 14.67 -2.88 -10.55
C PHE A 224 16.06 -2.29 -10.78
N TYR A 225 16.24 -1.00 -10.43
CA TYR A 225 17.48 -0.26 -10.70
C TYR A 225 18.75 -0.88 -10.08
N GLN A 226 18.61 -1.63 -8.97
CA GLN A 226 19.74 -2.26 -8.29
C GLN A 226 20.25 -3.50 -9.00
N ASP A 227 19.34 -4.24 -9.66
CA ASP A 227 19.65 -5.51 -10.32
C ASP A 227 19.80 -5.34 -11.85
N GLY A 228 19.39 -4.19 -12.39
CA GLY A 228 19.42 -3.93 -13.83
C GLY A 228 18.36 -4.74 -14.58
N GLU A 229 17.21 -4.98 -13.95
CA GLU A 229 16.14 -5.84 -14.46
C GLU A 229 14.81 -5.09 -14.51
N MET A 230 13.85 -5.65 -15.22
CA MET A 230 12.48 -5.12 -15.30
C MET A 230 11.47 -6.19 -14.93
N GLY A 231 10.46 -5.82 -14.16
CA GLY A 231 9.30 -6.66 -13.87
C GLY A 231 8.13 -6.30 -14.77
N VAL A 232 7.38 -7.31 -15.19
CA VAL A 232 6.20 -7.19 -16.04
C VAL A 232 5.03 -7.92 -15.40
N GLY A 233 3.90 -7.24 -15.29
CA GLY A 233 2.66 -7.76 -14.72
C GLY A 233 1.48 -7.57 -15.65
N VAL A 234 0.66 -8.60 -15.83
CA VAL A 234 -0.59 -8.54 -16.60
C VAL A 234 -1.69 -9.31 -15.88
N VAL A 235 -2.91 -8.78 -15.87
CA VAL A 235 -4.11 -9.48 -15.40
C VAL A 235 -5.25 -9.31 -16.39
N ALA A 236 -5.96 -10.39 -16.70
CA ALA A 236 -7.04 -10.45 -17.67
C ALA A 236 -8.36 -10.85 -17.00
N ARG A 237 -9.46 -10.17 -17.38
CA ARG A 237 -10.80 -10.36 -16.79
C ARG A 237 -11.88 -10.49 -17.86
N ASN A 238 -12.89 -11.31 -17.58
CA ASN A 238 -14.09 -11.43 -18.42
C ASN A 238 -15.17 -10.40 -18.03
N ASN A 239 -16.29 -10.42 -18.75
CA ASN A 239 -17.48 -9.59 -18.54
C ASN A 239 -18.19 -9.79 -17.18
N LEU A 240 -17.86 -10.86 -16.45
CA LEU A 240 -18.31 -11.09 -15.06
C LEU A 240 -17.32 -10.51 -14.03
N GLY A 241 -16.25 -9.84 -14.48
CA GLY A 241 -15.18 -9.34 -13.64
C GLY A 241 -14.25 -10.44 -13.09
N GLN A 242 -14.42 -11.69 -13.51
CA GLN A 242 -13.61 -12.82 -13.06
C GLN A 242 -12.24 -12.79 -13.73
N CYS A 243 -11.18 -13.08 -12.96
CA CYS A 243 -9.84 -13.25 -13.52
C CYS A 243 -9.77 -14.54 -14.35
N VAL A 244 -9.45 -14.42 -15.63
CA VAL A 244 -9.36 -15.52 -16.61
C VAL A 244 -7.94 -15.76 -17.12
N GLY A 245 -6.99 -14.90 -16.75
CA GLY A 245 -5.57 -15.08 -17.02
C GLY A 245 -4.71 -14.01 -16.39
N TRP A 246 -3.43 -14.29 -16.26
CA TRP A 246 -2.44 -13.37 -15.72
C TRP A 246 -1.05 -13.76 -16.24
N LEU A 247 -0.11 -12.82 -16.11
CA LEU A 247 1.30 -13.02 -16.38
C LEU A 247 2.11 -12.23 -15.35
N SER A 248 3.18 -12.83 -14.87
CA SER A 248 4.24 -12.15 -14.12
C SER A 248 5.57 -12.67 -14.66
N ARG A 249 6.46 -11.77 -15.06
CA ARG A 249 7.75 -12.13 -15.65
C ARG A 249 8.80 -11.09 -15.32
N GLN A 250 10.01 -11.56 -15.09
CA GLN A 250 11.21 -10.73 -14.95
C GLN A 250 12.00 -10.75 -16.27
N ILE A 251 12.39 -9.57 -16.73
CA ILE A 251 13.18 -9.35 -17.93
C ILE A 251 14.57 -8.94 -17.48
N HIS A 252 15.56 -9.78 -17.80
CA HIS A 252 16.96 -9.60 -17.43
C HIS A 252 17.63 -8.63 -18.41
N SER A 253 17.12 -7.41 -18.45
CA SER A 253 17.65 -6.31 -19.24
C SER A 253 17.40 -5.01 -18.51
N ALA A 254 18.43 -4.16 -18.46
CA ALA A 254 18.26 -2.81 -17.93
C ALA A 254 17.37 -2.02 -18.87
N GLY A 255 16.52 -1.16 -18.30
CA GLY A 255 15.60 -0.35 -19.07
C GLY A 255 15.00 0.79 -18.27
N THR A 256 14.28 1.67 -18.96
CA THR A 256 13.55 2.77 -18.35
C THR A 256 12.17 2.30 -17.88
N GLY A 257 11.53 3.07 -17.00
CA GLY A 257 10.13 2.78 -16.60
C GLY A 257 9.19 2.71 -17.81
N PHE A 258 9.41 3.58 -18.79
CA PHE A 258 8.66 3.52 -20.06
C PHE A 258 8.88 2.20 -20.81
N LEU A 259 10.11 1.71 -20.85
CA LEU A 259 10.43 0.46 -21.54
C LEU A 259 9.81 -0.74 -20.80
N ALA A 260 9.82 -0.75 -19.47
CA ALA A 260 9.15 -1.77 -18.66
C ALA A 260 7.65 -1.81 -18.95
N GLU A 261 6.99 -0.64 -18.97
CA GLU A 261 5.59 -0.49 -19.36
C GLU A 261 5.31 -1.00 -20.78
N ALA A 262 6.18 -0.66 -21.74
CA ALA A 262 6.04 -1.11 -23.12
C ALA A 262 6.20 -2.63 -23.24
N PHE A 263 7.13 -3.23 -22.50
CA PHE A 263 7.24 -4.69 -22.41
C PHE A 263 5.99 -5.32 -21.80
N ALA A 264 5.43 -4.73 -20.75
CA ALA A 264 4.19 -5.21 -20.14
C ALA A 264 3.00 -5.14 -21.09
N ALA A 265 2.86 -4.06 -21.86
CA ALA A 265 1.85 -3.94 -22.91
C ALA A 265 2.01 -5.02 -23.99
N ARG A 266 3.25 -5.27 -24.44
CA ARG A 266 3.57 -6.31 -25.43
C ARG A 266 3.19 -7.70 -24.92
N GLU A 267 3.55 -8.02 -23.70
CA GLU A 267 3.21 -9.30 -23.07
C GLU A 267 1.70 -9.45 -22.87
N ALA A 268 0.96 -8.38 -22.60
CA ALA A 268 -0.51 -8.43 -22.55
C ALA A 268 -1.12 -8.81 -23.91
N VAL A 269 -0.61 -8.26 -25.01
CA VAL A 269 -1.06 -8.62 -26.37
C VAL A 269 -0.69 -10.08 -26.69
N ILE A 270 0.53 -10.51 -26.38
CA ILE A 270 0.97 -11.90 -26.59
C ILE A 270 0.09 -12.87 -25.80
N LEU A 271 -0.19 -12.56 -24.52
CA LEU A 271 -1.09 -13.37 -23.70
C LEU A 271 -2.47 -13.50 -24.35
N ALA A 272 -3.04 -12.40 -24.87
CA ALA A 272 -4.33 -12.43 -25.55
C ALA A 272 -4.30 -13.35 -26.79
N LEU A 273 -3.27 -13.24 -27.62
CA LEU A 273 -3.09 -14.08 -28.80
C LEU A 273 -2.94 -15.56 -28.42
N CYS A 274 -2.09 -15.89 -27.43
CA CYS A 274 -1.88 -17.26 -26.97
C CYS A 274 -3.13 -17.90 -26.37
N ARG A 275 -4.03 -17.10 -25.78
CA ARG A 275 -5.30 -17.56 -25.22
C ARG A 275 -6.44 -17.57 -26.24
N GLY A 276 -6.19 -17.16 -27.48
CA GLY A 276 -7.21 -17.08 -28.52
C GLY A 276 -8.29 -16.01 -28.26
N TRP A 277 -7.99 -15.00 -27.42
CA TRP A 277 -8.92 -13.91 -27.17
C TRP A 277 -8.91 -12.95 -28.35
N ARG A 278 -10.03 -12.89 -29.09
CA ARG A 278 -10.12 -12.13 -30.34
C ARG A 278 -10.47 -10.66 -30.14
N SER A 279 -11.24 -10.34 -29.10
CA SER A 279 -11.64 -8.98 -28.76
C SER A 279 -11.17 -8.61 -27.35
N VAL A 280 -10.33 -7.58 -27.27
CA VAL A 280 -9.69 -7.17 -26.03
C VAL A 280 -9.70 -5.65 -25.81
N ILE A 281 -9.77 -5.27 -24.53
CA ILE A 281 -9.49 -3.91 -24.06
C ILE A 281 -8.22 -4.01 -23.23
N ILE A 282 -7.19 -3.24 -23.56
CA ILE A 282 -5.92 -3.25 -22.84
C ILE A 282 -5.74 -1.90 -22.14
N GLU A 283 -5.47 -1.94 -20.84
CA GLU A 283 -5.39 -0.78 -19.97
C GLU A 283 -4.03 -0.72 -19.27
N GLY A 284 -3.45 0.48 -19.18
CA GLY A 284 -2.22 0.75 -18.45
C GLY A 284 -2.17 2.19 -17.94
N ASP A 285 -1.24 2.50 -17.05
CA ASP A 285 -1.14 3.81 -16.40
C ASP A 285 -0.04 4.72 -16.96
N CYS A 286 0.70 4.26 -17.97
CA CYS A 286 1.63 5.09 -18.73
C CYS A 286 0.92 5.87 -19.84
N ALA A 287 0.46 7.08 -19.53
CA ALA A 287 -0.28 7.94 -20.47
C ALA A 287 0.45 8.16 -21.81
N MET A 288 1.78 8.31 -21.78
CA MET A 288 2.59 8.50 -22.99
C MET A 288 2.59 7.25 -23.88
N LEU A 289 2.71 6.06 -23.28
CA LEU A 289 2.67 4.79 -24.02
C LEU A 289 1.29 4.57 -24.63
N ILE A 290 0.23 4.78 -23.86
CA ILE A 290 -1.14 4.66 -24.35
C ILE A 290 -1.38 5.62 -25.52
N TYR A 291 -0.95 6.87 -25.40
CA TYR A 291 -1.06 7.85 -26.49
C TYR A 291 -0.39 7.34 -27.77
N LYS A 292 0.86 6.87 -27.68
CA LYS A 292 1.62 6.32 -28.84
C LYS A 292 0.94 5.09 -29.45
N LEU A 293 0.36 4.21 -28.63
CA LEU A 293 -0.36 3.02 -29.10
C LEU A 293 -1.72 3.34 -29.74
N GLN A 294 -2.36 4.44 -29.32
CA GLN A 294 -3.62 4.92 -29.88
C GLN A 294 -3.44 5.66 -31.19
N THR A 295 -2.42 6.53 -31.31
CA THR A 295 -2.17 7.28 -32.55
C THR A 295 -1.70 6.38 -33.69
N ARG A 296 -1.00 5.29 -33.38
CA ARG A 296 -0.48 4.31 -34.36
C ARG A 296 0.43 4.94 -35.42
N GLU A 297 1.03 6.07 -35.07
CA GLU A 297 1.99 6.74 -35.94
C GLU A 297 3.36 6.06 -35.85
N ARG A 298 4.18 6.23 -36.89
CA ARG A 298 5.55 5.70 -36.88
C ARG A 298 6.35 6.43 -35.80
N ASP A 299 6.78 5.69 -34.80
CA ASP A 299 7.61 6.22 -33.72
C ASP A 299 9.10 6.11 -34.10
N LEU A 300 9.79 7.26 -34.15
CA LEU A 300 11.21 7.40 -34.48
C LEU A 300 12.11 7.50 -33.23
N SER A 301 11.54 7.38 -32.02
CA SER A 301 12.29 7.36 -30.77
C SER A 301 13.07 6.06 -30.59
N THR A 302 13.96 6.04 -29.60
CA THR A 302 14.72 4.86 -29.17
C THR A 302 13.81 3.70 -28.77
N GLU A 303 12.59 3.99 -28.31
CA GLU A 303 11.59 2.99 -27.91
C GLU A 303 10.61 2.65 -29.05
N GLY A 304 10.76 3.26 -30.23
CA GLY A 304 9.93 2.98 -31.40
C GLY A 304 9.86 1.50 -31.81
N PRO A 305 10.96 0.71 -31.76
CA PRO A 305 10.92 -0.70 -32.10
C PRO A 305 9.92 -1.53 -31.28
N ILE A 306 9.85 -1.33 -29.96
CA ILE A 306 8.91 -2.08 -29.12
C ILE A 306 7.45 -1.67 -29.37
N ILE A 307 7.21 -0.40 -29.69
CA ILE A 307 5.88 0.08 -30.06
C ILE A 307 5.45 -0.54 -31.40
N ASN A 308 6.35 -0.56 -32.38
CA ASN A 308 6.09 -1.21 -33.67
C ASN A 308 5.80 -2.71 -33.51
N ASP A 309 6.51 -3.40 -32.61
CA ASP A 309 6.23 -4.80 -32.24
C ASP A 309 4.79 -4.97 -31.71
N ILE A 310 4.37 -4.12 -30.77
CA ILE A 310 3.02 -4.16 -30.21
C ILE A 310 1.98 -3.92 -31.32
N LEU A 311 2.19 -2.90 -32.15
CA LEU A 311 1.30 -2.57 -33.26
C LEU A 311 1.23 -3.69 -34.31
N PHE A 312 2.34 -4.39 -34.54
CA PHE A 312 2.36 -5.57 -35.39
C PHE A 312 1.54 -6.72 -34.78
N PHE A 313 1.69 -7.02 -33.49
CA PHE A 313 0.95 -8.11 -32.86
C PHE A 313 -0.56 -7.86 -32.80
N ILE A 314 -0.99 -6.63 -32.49
CA ILE A 314 -2.43 -6.32 -32.42
C ILE A 314 -3.14 -6.45 -33.77
N SER A 315 -2.41 -6.42 -34.89
CA SER A 315 -3.01 -6.65 -36.22
C SER A 315 -3.58 -8.06 -36.39
N ASN A 316 -3.19 -9.01 -35.52
CA ASN A 316 -3.70 -10.38 -35.48
C ASN A 316 -4.93 -10.53 -34.57
N LEU A 317 -5.36 -9.48 -33.87
CA LEU A 317 -6.58 -9.45 -33.07
C LEU A 317 -7.74 -8.91 -33.90
N GLN A 318 -8.94 -9.44 -33.68
CA GLN A 318 -10.15 -8.94 -34.36
C GLN A 318 -10.51 -7.54 -33.88
N SER A 319 -10.34 -7.26 -32.59
CA SER A 319 -10.59 -5.96 -32.00
C SER A 319 -9.67 -5.75 -30.80
N CYS A 320 -8.97 -4.62 -30.77
CA CYS A 320 -8.08 -4.21 -29.69
C CYS A 320 -8.14 -2.70 -29.51
N CYS A 321 -8.40 -2.24 -28.30
CA CYS A 321 -8.25 -0.83 -27.92
C CYS A 321 -7.35 -0.70 -26.69
N PHE A 322 -6.56 0.38 -26.68
CA PHE A 322 -5.73 0.76 -25.55
C PHE A 322 -6.39 1.92 -24.81
N ASN A 323 -6.48 1.86 -23.49
CA ASN A 323 -7.04 2.93 -22.66
C ASN A 323 -6.11 3.27 -21.50
N PHE A 324 -6.02 4.57 -21.20
CA PHE A 324 -5.30 5.03 -20.03
C PHE A 324 -6.18 4.87 -18.79
N VAL A 325 -5.61 4.30 -17.74
CA VAL A 325 -6.22 4.25 -16.41
C VAL A 325 -5.33 4.90 -15.38
N LYS A 326 -5.92 5.50 -14.34
CA LYS A 326 -5.14 6.00 -13.21
C LYS A 326 -4.51 4.80 -12.49
N CYS A 327 -3.25 4.95 -12.03
CA CYS A 327 -2.52 3.94 -11.26
C CYS A 327 -3.36 3.25 -10.14
N LEU A 328 -4.22 4.01 -9.43
CA LEU A 328 -5.14 3.46 -8.40
C LEU A 328 -6.10 2.38 -8.93
N ASN A 329 -6.47 2.46 -10.21
CA ASN A 329 -7.34 1.51 -10.90
C ASN A 329 -6.52 0.38 -11.57
N ASN A 330 -5.19 0.49 -11.59
CA ASN A 330 -4.26 -0.50 -12.16
C ASN A 330 -3.52 -1.33 -11.10
N PHE A 331 -3.84 -1.14 -9.81
CA PHE A 331 -3.13 -1.73 -8.66
C PHE A 331 -2.87 -3.24 -8.78
N VAL A 332 -3.79 -3.99 -9.37
CA VAL A 332 -3.62 -5.45 -9.52
C VAL A 332 -2.50 -5.79 -10.49
N ALA A 333 -2.37 -5.08 -11.61
CA ALA A 333 -1.29 -5.33 -12.57
C ALA A 333 0.08 -4.93 -11.99
N HIS A 334 0.12 -3.78 -11.29
CA HIS A 334 1.29 -3.33 -10.52
C HIS A 334 1.76 -4.38 -9.51
N PHE A 335 0.82 -5.01 -8.82
CA PHE A 335 1.15 -6.08 -7.88
C PHE A 335 1.80 -7.30 -8.55
N PHE A 336 1.55 -7.58 -9.84
CA PHE A 336 2.15 -8.70 -10.56
C PHE A 336 3.53 -8.39 -11.15
N CYS A 337 3.95 -7.12 -11.22
CA CYS A 337 5.27 -6.76 -11.73
C CYS A 337 6.35 -6.63 -10.65
N GLU A 338 5.98 -6.41 -9.38
CA GLU A 338 6.88 -6.44 -8.21
C GLU A 338 7.26 -7.86 -7.76
#